data_AF-A0A3D0Q693-F1
#
_entry.id   AF-A0A3D0Q693-F1
#
_cell.length_a   1.000
_cell.length_b   1.000
_cell.length_c   1.000
_cell.angle_alpha   90.00
_cell.angle_beta   90.00
_cell.angle_gamma   90.00
#
_symmetry.space_group_name_H-M   'P 1'
#
loop_
_entity.id
_entity.type
_entity.pdbx_description
1 polymer ?
#
loop_
_entity_poly.entity_id
_entity_poly.type
_entity_poly.pdbx_seq_one_letter_code
_entity_poly.pdbx_strand_id
1 'polypeptide(L)'
;MIDTILITLAALALLGVMFEEVLHINKAKITLFFGTLAWIILFISADSPASTDAVNEGLLHNITEISTLWLFLVAAMTFVAYLNRKGLIANMLNLVMPTNISLKKLMLITALFSFCFSSLADNITATLVSIAMVLSLGLPFNQTMRFAVLVVFAVNSGGVSLITGDVTTLMIFMQKKVTITQLFWLLVPSFLAVMVLTGLLSIGMTGKVKIRKTTYATNTIDYVIAGIFLTTIISTLILNVLYAIPPMLT
;
A
#
# COMPACT_ATOMS: atom_id res chain seq x y z
N MET A 1 0.06 4.17 -38.79
CA MET A 1 0.13 5.61 -38.40
C MET A 1 -0.50 5.86 -37.05
N ILE A 2 -1.67 5.29 -36.75
CA ILE A 2 -2.32 5.36 -35.43
C ILE A 2 -1.41 4.86 -34.30
N ASP A 3 -0.75 3.71 -34.45
CA ASP A 3 0.14 3.18 -33.40
C ASP A 3 1.24 4.18 -33.03
N THR A 4 1.83 4.85 -34.01
CA THR A 4 2.85 5.89 -33.78
C THR A 4 2.28 7.07 -33.01
N ILE A 5 1.05 7.49 -33.30
CA ILE A 5 0.36 8.56 -32.56
C ILE A 5 0.11 8.12 -31.12
N LEU A 6 -0.42 6.91 -30.90
CA LEU A 6 -0.70 6.38 -29.57
C LEU A 6 0.57 6.23 -28.73
N ILE A 7 1.65 5.71 -29.31
CA ILE A 7 2.97 5.61 -28.65
C ILE A 7 3.50 7.00 -28.30
N THR A 8 3.33 7.98 -29.19
CA THR A 8 3.75 9.36 -28.93
C THR A 8 2.96 9.97 -27.76
N LEU A 9 1.64 9.76 -27.71
CA LEU A 9 0.80 10.20 -26.59
C LEU A 9 1.21 9.51 -25.28
N ALA A 10 1.50 8.21 -25.31
CA ALA A 10 1.98 7.48 -24.14
C ALA A 10 3.33 8.01 -23.65
N ALA A 11 4.27 8.30 -24.55
CA ALA A 11 5.56 8.91 -24.22
C ALA A 11 5.39 10.32 -23.62
N LEU A 12 4.52 11.16 -24.21
CA LEU A 12 4.21 12.48 -23.67
C LEU A 12 3.55 12.41 -22.28
N ALA A 13 2.66 11.44 -22.06
CA ALA A 13 2.06 11.19 -20.75
C ALA A 13 3.13 10.85 -19.71
N LEU A 14 4.04 9.91 -20.04
CA LEU A 14 5.15 9.53 -19.16
C LEU A 14 6.08 10.70 -18.84
N LEU A 15 6.46 11.49 -19.86
CA LEU A 15 7.25 12.69 -19.66
C LEU A 15 6.52 13.70 -18.76
N GLY A 16 5.23 13.92 -18.98
CA GLY A 16 4.43 14.81 -18.14
C GLY A 16 4.38 14.36 -16.67
N VAL A 17 4.28 13.05 -16.42
CA VAL A 17 4.36 12.48 -15.06
C VAL A 17 5.74 12.70 -14.45
N MET A 18 6.81 12.50 -15.22
CA MET A 18 8.19 12.71 -14.74
C MET A 18 8.48 14.19 -14.39
N PHE A 19 7.92 15.12 -15.16
CA PHE A 19 8.11 16.56 -14.96
C PHE A 19 7.03 17.20 -14.07
N GLU A 20 6.25 16.42 -13.30
CA GLU A 20 5.19 16.95 -12.40
C GLU A 20 5.68 18.09 -11.50
N GLU A 21 6.88 17.97 -10.94
CA GLU A 21 7.47 18.99 -10.06
C GLU A 21 7.80 20.31 -10.79
N VAL A 22 8.08 20.25 -12.09
CA VAL A 22 8.38 21.41 -12.94
C VAL A 22 7.12 22.01 -13.55
N LEU A 23 6.19 21.16 -13.98
CA LEU A 23 4.95 21.56 -14.64
C LEU A 23 3.86 21.98 -13.64
N HIS A 24 3.96 21.57 -12.38
CA HIS A 24 2.94 21.76 -11.33
C HIS A 24 1.54 21.25 -11.71
N ILE A 25 1.45 20.36 -12.70
CA ILE A 25 0.21 19.68 -13.09
C ILE A 25 0.25 18.30 -12.46
N ASN A 26 -0.78 17.99 -11.67
CA ASN A 26 -0.91 16.69 -11.01
C ASN A 26 -0.83 15.54 -12.02
N LYS A 27 0.02 14.55 -11.74
CA LYS A 27 0.22 13.37 -12.60
C LYS A 27 -1.07 12.67 -13.03
N ALA A 28 -2.07 12.59 -12.15
CA ALA A 28 -3.34 11.96 -12.48
C ALA A 28 -4.08 12.71 -13.60
N LYS A 29 -4.02 14.05 -13.61
CA LYS A 29 -4.64 14.87 -14.66
C LYS A 29 -3.97 14.63 -16.01
N ILE A 30 -2.64 14.58 -16.03
CA ILE A 30 -1.84 14.31 -17.24
C ILE A 30 -2.19 12.94 -17.80
N THR A 31 -2.10 11.89 -16.98
CA THR A 31 -2.35 10.52 -17.42
C THR A 31 -3.79 10.32 -17.86
N LEU A 32 -4.77 10.90 -17.15
CA LEU A 32 -6.18 10.85 -17.56
C LEU A 32 -6.42 11.56 -18.89
N PHE A 33 -5.82 12.73 -19.10
CA PHE A 33 -5.96 13.48 -20.34
C PHE A 33 -5.44 12.68 -21.54
N PHE A 34 -4.18 12.25 -21.50
CA PHE A 34 -3.57 11.49 -22.59
C PHE A 34 -4.23 10.12 -22.79
N GLY A 35 -4.59 9.43 -21.70
CA GLY A 35 -5.29 8.13 -21.77
C GLY A 35 -6.68 8.26 -22.39
N THR A 36 -7.45 9.27 -22.01
CA THR A 36 -8.78 9.54 -22.60
C THR A 36 -8.65 9.93 -24.07
N LEU A 37 -7.66 10.77 -24.41
CA LEU A 37 -7.39 11.16 -25.78
C LEU A 37 -7.01 9.96 -26.65
N ALA A 38 -6.20 9.02 -26.14
CA ALA A 38 -5.87 7.78 -26.83
C ALA A 38 -7.12 6.93 -27.14
N TRP A 39 -8.04 6.79 -26.18
CA TRP A 39 -9.32 6.11 -26.41
C TRP A 39 -10.18 6.82 -27.46
N ILE A 40 -10.30 8.15 -27.39
CA ILE A 40 -11.05 8.94 -28.39
C ILE A 40 -10.49 8.70 -29.79
N ILE A 41 -9.16 8.74 -29.96
CA ILE A 41 -8.51 8.49 -31.24
C ILE A 41 -8.79 7.07 -31.75
N LEU A 42 -8.74 6.06 -30.87
CA LEU A 42 -9.06 4.68 -31.23
C LEU A 42 -10.50 4.53 -31.75
N PHE A 43 -11.49 5.16 -31.09
CA PHE A 43 -12.88 5.16 -31.56
C PHE A 43 -13.06 5.88 -32.89
N ILE A 44 -12.39 7.02 -33.09
CA ILE A 44 -12.44 7.76 -34.38
C ILE A 44 -11.82 6.94 -35.51
N SER A 45 -10.79 6.14 -35.21
CA SER A 45 -10.10 5.32 -36.21
C SER A 45 -10.77 3.98 -36.53
N ALA A 46 -11.89 3.66 -35.89
CA ALA A 46 -12.59 2.40 -36.14
C ALA A 46 -13.39 2.51 -37.46
N ASP A 47 -12.90 1.85 -38.51
CA ASP A 47 -13.46 1.96 -39.87
C ASP A 47 -14.69 1.05 -40.12
N SER A 48 -15.06 0.20 -39.16
CA SER A 48 -16.16 -0.74 -39.26
C SER A 48 -16.89 -0.94 -37.93
N PRO A 49 -18.16 -1.38 -37.93
CA PRO A 49 -18.87 -1.74 -36.71
C PRO A 49 -18.10 -2.77 -35.86
N ALA A 50 -17.51 -3.78 -36.51
CA ALA A 50 -16.70 -4.80 -35.82
C ALA A 50 -15.45 -4.22 -35.14
N SER A 51 -14.77 -3.25 -35.76
CA SER A 51 -13.63 -2.57 -35.13
C SER A 51 -14.06 -1.68 -33.97
N THR A 52 -15.22 -1.02 -34.07
CA THR A 52 -15.77 -0.20 -32.97
C THR A 52 -16.12 -1.06 -31.78
N ASP A 53 -16.71 -2.23 -32.00
CA ASP A 53 -17.02 -3.20 -30.96
C ASP A 53 -15.74 -3.70 -30.28
N ALA A 54 -14.69 -4.01 -31.04
CA ALA A 54 -13.39 -4.41 -30.49
C ALA A 54 -12.74 -3.32 -29.61
N VAL A 55 -12.80 -2.04 -30.05
CA VAL A 55 -12.32 -0.91 -29.24
C VAL A 55 -13.15 -0.75 -27.96
N ASN A 56 -14.48 -0.91 -28.07
CA ASN A 56 -15.39 -0.83 -26.92
C ASN A 56 -15.14 -1.96 -25.91
N GLU A 57 -14.95 -3.20 -26.37
CA GLU A 57 -14.55 -4.33 -25.51
C GLU A 57 -13.24 -4.05 -24.78
N GLY A 58 -12.23 -3.50 -25.47
CA GLY A 58 -10.97 -3.10 -24.87
C GLY A 58 -11.13 -2.02 -23.79
N LEU A 59 -11.97 -1.01 -24.05
CA LEU A 59 -12.26 0.05 -23.07
C LEU A 59 -12.97 -0.53 -21.84
N LEU A 60 -13.99 -1.36 -22.05
CA LEU A 60 -14.74 -2.02 -20.97
C LEU A 60 -13.83 -2.95 -20.16
N HIS A 61 -12.91 -3.65 -20.80
CA HIS A 61 -11.90 -4.46 -20.11
C HIS A 61 -11.05 -3.61 -19.16
N ASN A 62 -10.48 -2.50 -19.65
CA ASN A 62 -9.67 -1.60 -18.83
C ASN A 62 -10.47 -0.94 -17.70
N ILE A 63 -11.69 -0.47 -17.98
CA ILE A 63 -12.57 0.11 -16.95
C ILE A 63 -12.90 -0.94 -15.89
N THR A 64 -13.16 -2.19 -16.29
CA THR A 64 -13.48 -3.28 -15.36
C THR A 64 -12.30 -3.57 -14.45
N GLU A 65 -11.08 -3.69 -15.00
CA GLU A 65 -9.86 -3.90 -14.21
C GLU A 65 -9.64 -2.77 -13.20
N ILE A 66 -9.73 -1.51 -13.63
CA ILE A 66 -9.58 -0.33 -12.77
C ILE A 66 -10.68 -0.29 -11.69
N SER A 67 -11.92 -0.58 -12.06
CA SER A 67 -13.05 -0.56 -11.13
C SER A 67 -12.94 -1.64 -10.06
N THR A 68 -12.47 -2.84 -10.42
CA THR A 68 -12.21 -3.92 -9.46
C THR A 68 -11.15 -3.52 -8.44
N LEU A 69 -10.03 -2.95 -8.90
CA LEU A 69 -8.98 -2.41 -8.02
C LEU A 69 -9.53 -1.31 -7.10
N TRP A 70 -10.27 -0.37 -7.69
CA TRP A 70 -10.80 0.78 -6.98
C TRP A 70 -11.80 0.39 -5.88
N LEU A 71 -12.75 -0.51 -6.19
CA LEU A 71 -13.74 -0.99 -5.22
C LEU A 71 -13.08 -1.66 -4.01
N PHE A 72 -12.09 -2.53 -4.27
CA PHE A 72 -11.34 -3.20 -3.22
C PHE A 72 -10.55 -2.21 -2.35
N LEU A 73 -9.80 -1.29 -2.98
CA LEU A 73 -8.99 -0.31 -2.26
C LEU A 73 -9.85 0.67 -1.47
N VAL A 74 -10.95 1.18 -2.01
CA VAL A 74 -11.83 2.11 -1.29
C VAL A 74 -12.41 1.45 -0.03
N ALA A 75 -12.85 0.19 -0.12
CA ALA A 75 -13.35 -0.55 1.03
C ALA A 75 -12.25 -0.72 2.10
N ALA A 76 -11.09 -1.24 1.71
CA ALA A 76 -9.97 -1.49 2.63
C ALA A 76 -9.46 -0.19 3.28
N MET A 77 -9.25 0.86 2.49
CA MET A 77 -8.77 2.16 2.96
C MET A 77 -9.74 2.84 3.93
N THR A 78 -11.06 2.64 3.74
CA THR A 78 -12.06 3.18 4.65
C THR A 78 -11.97 2.56 6.03
N PHE A 79 -11.78 1.23 6.13
CA PHE A 79 -11.54 0.56 7.40
C PHE A 79 -10.27 1.09 8.08
N VAL A 80 -9.16 1.15 7.35
CA VAL A 80 -7.87 1.61 7.87
C VAL A 80 -7.97 3.07 8.38
N ALA A 81 -8.59 3.96 7.60
CA ALA A 81 -8.80 5.35 7.99
C ALA A 81 -9.67 5.47 9.25
N TYR A 82 -10.73 4.66 9.37
CA TYR A 82 -11.57 4.61 10.57
C TYR A 82 -10.77 4.16 11.81
N LEU A 83 -10.06 3.05 11.72
CA LEU A 83 -9.27 2.48 12.82
C LEU A 83 -8.16 3.44 13.27
N ASN A 84 -7.53 4.14 12.33
CA ASN A 84 -6.55 5.17 12.62
C ASN A 84 -7.18 6.36 13.35
N ARG A 85 -8.31 6.88 12.85
CA ARG A 85 -9.03 8.02 13.48
C ARG A 85 -9.47 7.72 14.91
N LYS A 86 -9.83 6.46 15.22
CA LYS A 86 -10.21 6.02 16.57
C LYS A 86 -9.02 5.73 17.49
N GLY A 87 -7.79 5.83 16.99
CA GLY A 87 -6.59 5.55 17.78
C GLY A 87 -6.41 4.07 18.12
N LEU A 88 -7.13 3.15 17.45
CA LEU A 88 -7.01 1.71 17.71
C LEU A 88 -5.61 1.19 17.39
N ILE A 89 -5.01 1.68 16.30
CA ILE A 89 -3.67 1.27 15.91
C ILE A 89 -2.65 1.76 16.96
N ALA A 90 -2.81 3.01 17.44
CA ALA A 90 -2.00 3.57 18.51
C ALA A 90 -2.18 2.79 19.84
N ASN A 91 -3.38 2.32 20.15
CA ASN A 91 -3.66 1.50 21.33
C ASN A 91 -3.03 0.10 21.23
N MET A 92 -3.13 -0.59 20.08
CA MET A 92 -2.42 -1.85 19.84
C MET A 92 -0.92 -1.70 20.05
N LEU A 93 -0.35 -0.59 19.58
CA LEU A 93 1.06 -0.27 19.76
C LEU A 93 1.45 -0.10 21.23
N ASN A 94 0.66 0.64 22.01
CA ASN A 94 0.88 0.80 23.45
C ASN A 94 0.78 -0.51 24.24
N LEU A 95 0.00 -1.47 23.74
CA LEU A 95 -0.13 -2.80 24.33
C LEU A 95 1.15 -3.62 24.13
N VAL A 96 1.72 -3.59 22.91
CA VAL A 96 2.93 -4.35 22.55
C VAL A 96 4.21 -3.70 23.11
N MET A 97 4.21 -2.38 23.30
CA MET A 97 5.39 -1.65 23.78
C MET A 97 5.68 -1.86 25.29
N PRO A 98 6.90 -2.31 25.65
CA PRO A 98 7.32 -2.41 27.03
C PRO A 98 7.70 -1.03 27.62
N THR A 99 7.47 -0.86 28.92
CA THR A 99 7.60 0.43 29.64
C THR A 99 9.05 0.98 29.66
N ASN A 100 10.04 0.09 29.61
CA ASN A 100 11.46 0.43 29.46
C ASN A 100 12.08 -0.49 28.42
N ILE A 101 12.70 0.10 27.39
CA ILE A 101 13.30 -0.67 26.30
C ILE A 101 14.59 -0.01 25.81
N SER A 102 15.56 -0.83 25.40
CA SER A 102 16.76 -0.31 24.73
C SER A 102 16.41 0.16 23.32
N LEU A 103 17.10 1.19 22.84
CA LEU A 103 16.84 1.72 21.48
C LEU A 103 16.97 0.66 20.39
N LYS A 104 17.93 -0.27 20.52
CA LYS A 104 18.10 -1.39 19.58
C LYS A 104 16.89 -2.32 19.54
N LYS A 105 16.37 -2.70 20.72
CA LYS A 105 15.20 -3.58 20.81
C LYS A 105 13.94 -2.85 20.34
N LEU A 106 13.82 -1.56 20.64
CA LEU A 106 12.74 -0.72 20.15
C LEU A 106 12.75 -0.65 18.62
N MET A 107 13.92 -0.45 18.01
CA MET A 107 14.11 -0.42 16.56
C MET A 107 13.65 -1.72 15.90
N LEU A 108 14.00 -2.87 16.50
CA LEU A 108 13.53 -4.18 16.03
C LEU A 108 12.01 -4.31 16.13
N ILE A 109 11.41 -3.95 17.27
CA ILE A 109 9.95 -4.02 17.45
C ILE A 109 9.24 -3.11 16.46
N THR A 110 9.76 -1.89 16.24
CA THR A 110 9.20 -0.96 15.25
C THR A 110 9.27 -1.53 13.84
N ALA A 111 10.41 -2.10 13.43
CA ALA A 111 10.54 -2.73 12.12
C ALA A 111 9.54 -3.88 11.93
N LEU A 112 9.44 -4.78 12.91
CA LEU A 112 8.51 -5.90 12.89
C LEU A 112 7.07 -5.44 12.84
N PHE A 113 6.71 -4.46 13.67
CA PHE A 113 5.38 -3.87 13.67
C PHE A 113 5.07 -3.25 12.30
N SER A 114 5.94 -2.38 11.77
CA SER A 114 5.70 -1.70 10.50
C SER A 114 5.61 -2.68 9.32
N PHE A 115 6.44 -3.72 9.30
CA PHE A 115 6.40 -4.79 8.31
C PHE A 115 5.07 -5.55 8.35
N CYS A 116 4.66 -6.03 9.54
CA CYS A 116 3.41 -6.76 9.69
C CYS A 116 2.19 -5.86 9.49
N PHE A 117 2.23 -4.61 9.95
CA PHE A 117 1.10 -3.70 9.81
C PHE A 117 0.86 -3.33 8.33
N SER A 118 1.92 -3.21 7.54
CA SER A 118 1.82 -2.92 6.11
C SER A 118 1.28 -4.06 5.26
N SER A 119 1.21 -5.30 5.77
CA SER A 119 0.50 -6.35 5.03
C SER A 119 -1.03 -6.24 5.20
N LEU A 120 -1.50 -5.50 6.21
CA LEU A 120 -2.92 -5.25 6.48
C LEU A 120 -3.39 -3.86 6.02
N ALA A 121 -2.49 -2.91 5.84
CA ALA A 121 -2.80 -1.52 5.48
C ALA A 121 -1.93 -1.05 4.31
N ASP A 122 -2.40 -0.04 3.58
CA ASP A 122 -1.63 0.56 2.50
C ASP A 122 -0.35 1.24 2.99
N ASN A 123 0.62 1.36 2.08
CA ASN A 123 1.95 1.90 2.37
C ASN A 123 1.93 3.31 2.97
N ILE A 124 1.02 4.20 2.57
CA ILE A 124 0.97 5.57 3.10
C ILE A 124 0.44 5.56 4.52
N THR A 125 -0.67 4.88 4.78
CA THR A 125 -1.24 4.84 6.13
C THR A 125 -0.32 4.09 7.09
N ALA A 126 0.23 2.94 6.70
CA ALA A 126 1.16 2.18 7.52
C ALA A 126 2.42 3.00 7.88
N THR A 127 2.94 3.78 6.93
CA THR A 127 4.04 4.71 7.17
C THR A 127 3.66 5.81 8.15
N LEU A 128 2.54 6.51 7.91
CA LEU A 128 2.12 7.65 8.73
C LEU A 128 1.88 7.23 10.18
N VAL A 129 1.21 6.10 10.41
CA VAL A 129 0.93 5.60 11.75
C VAL A 129 2.22 5.18 12.46
N SER A 130 3.10 4.46 11.77
CA SER A 130 4.38 4.02 12.32
C SER A 130 5.31 5.21 12.63
N ILE A 131 5.33 6.26 11.78
CA ILE A 131 6.10 7.48 12.03
C ILE A 131 5.50 8.29 13.18
N ALA A 132 4.17 8.46 13.24
CA ALA A 132 3.52 9.16 14.35
C ALA A 132 3.83 8.51 15.71
N MET A 133 3.89 7.18 15.73
CA MET A 133 4.34 6.41 16.88
C MET A 133 5.81 6.68 17.23
N VAL A 134 6.72 6.70 16.26
CA VAL A 134 8.14 7.04 16.52
C VAL A 134 8.26 8.46 17.06
N LEU A 135 7.51 9.42 16.53
CA LEU A 135 7.52 10.81 16.94
C LEU A 135 7.03 11.00 18.39
N SER A 136 6.05 10.21 18.83
CA SER A 136 5.52 10.28 20.20
C SER A 136 6.54 9.85 21.28
N LEU A 137 7.61 9.16 20.89
CA LEU A 137 8.70 8.76 21.79
C LEU A 137 9.63 9.91 22.18
N GLY A 138 9.56 11.06 21.49
CA GLY A 138 10.35 12.25 21.81
C GLY A 138 11.87 12.05 21.65
N LEU A 139 12.28 11.24 20.67
CA LEU A 139 13.69 10.94 20.42
C LEU A 139 14.42 12.14 19.77
N PRO A 140 15.75 12.25 19.95
CA PRO A 140 16.56 13.23 19.22
C PRO A 140 16.42 13.04 17.72
N PHE A 141 16.50 14.13 16.96
CA PHE A 141 16.32 14.15 15.50
C PHE A 141 17.07 13.02 14.76
N ASN A 142 18.36 12.83 15.06
CA ASN A 142 19.17 11.80 14.42
C ASN A 142 18.66 10.37 14.68
N GLN A 143 18.09 10.11 15.86
CA GLN A 143 17.50 8.80 16.18
C GLN A 143 16.15 8.65 15.48
N THR A 144 15.29 9.66 15.57
CA THR A 144 13.99 9.72 14.88
C THR A 144 14.14 9.49 13.38
N MET A 145 15.16 10.08 12.74
CA MET A 145 15.42 9.90 11.32
C MET A 145 15.78 8.45 10.97
N ARG A 146 16.61 7.79 11.78
CA ARG A 146 16.91 6.35 11.59
C ARG A 146 15.66 5.49 11.69
N PHE A 147 14.81 5.77 12.66
CA PHE A 147 13.52 5.08 12.78
C PHE A 147 12.60 5.38 11.58
N ALA A 148 12.53 6.62 11.10
CA ALA A 148 11.70 6.98 9.95
C ALA A 148 12.14 6.25 8.68
N VAL A 149 13.44 6.21 8.39
CA VAL A 149 14.01 5.46 7.25
C VAL A 149 13.66 3.97 7.38
N LEU A 150 13.86 3.40 8.57
CA LEU A 150 13.54 2.00 8.82
C LEU A 150 12.05 1.70 8.63
N VAL A 151 11.18 2.58 9.14
CA VAL A 151 9.72 2.46 9.01
C VAL A 151 9.32 2.46 7.54
N VAL A 152 9.76 3.45 6.76
CA VAL A 152 9.42 3.53 5.33
C VAL A 152 9.88 2.27 4.60
N PHE A 153 11.08 1.79 4.88
CA PHE A 153 11.60 0.57 4.27
C PHE A 153 10.83 -0.68 4.70
N ALA A 154 10.54 -0.82 6.00
CA ALA A 154 9.82 -1.96 6.56
C ALA A 154 8.38 -2.03 6.04
N VAL A 155 7.69 -0.89 5.95
CA VAL A 155 6.35 -0.79 5.39
C VAL A 155 6.34 -1.27 3.93
N ASN A 156 7.16 -0.66 3.06
CA ASN A 156 7.21 -1.06 1.65
C ASN A 156 7.61 -2.54 1.47
N SER A 157 8.47 -3.08 2.34
CA SER A 157 8.86 -4.49 2.30
C SER A 157 7.73 -5.44 2.76
N GLY A 158 6.91 -4.99 3.72
CA GLY A 158 5.78 -5.74 4.25
C GLY A 158 4.62 -5.82 3.25
N GLY A 159 4.31 -4.72 2.57
CA GLY A 159 3.23 -4.63 1.59
C GLY A 159 3.37 -5.59 0.39
N VAL A 160 4.58 -5.99 0.03
CA VAL A 160 4.85 -6.95 -1.07
C VAL A 160 4.35 -8.37 -0.76
N SER A 161 4.19 -8.71 0.52
CA SER A 161 3.87 -10.07 0.95
C SER A 161 2.39 -10.44 0.83
N LEU A 162 1.49 -9.44 0.73
CA LEU A 162 0.05 -9.64 0.60
C LEU A 162 -0.53 -8.74 -0.50
N ILE A 163 -1.52 -9.26 -1.22
CA ILE A 163 -2.25 -8.54 -2.27
C ILE A 163 -2.92 -7.25 -1.74
N THR A 164 -3.23 -7.20 -0.45
CA THR A 164 -3.85 -6.05 0.24
C THR A 164 -2.92 -4.86 0.45
N GLY A 165 -1.60 -5.07 0.49
CA GLY A 165 -0.65 -4.05 0.96
C GLY A 165 -0.21 -3.04 -0.11
N ASP A 166 -0.11 -3.48 -1.36
CA ASP A 166 0.45 -2.67 -2.44
C ASP A 166 -0.33 -2.80 -3.76
N VAL A 167 -0.71 -1.65 -4.34
CA VAL A 167 -1.53 -1.57 -5.56
C VAL A 167 -0.83 -2.22 -6.75
N THR A 168 0.49 -2.06 -6.85
CA THR A 168 1.26 -2.64 -7.96
C THR A 168 1.31 -4.16 -7.85
N THR A 169 1.44 -4.70 -6.63
CA THR A 169 1.37 -6.14 -6.38
C THR A 169 0.00 -6.72 -6.75
N LEU A 170 -1.08 -6.04 -6.37
CA LEU A 170 -2.44 -6.40 -6.76
C LEU A 170 -2.67 -6.35 -8.28
N MET A 171 -2.12 -5.33 -8.96
CA MET A 171 -2.19 -5.21 -10.42
C MET A 171 -1.51 -6.39 -11.13
N ILE A 172 -0.28 -6.74 -10.74
CA ILE A 172 0.46 -7.88 -11.31
C ILE A 172 -0.29 -9.20 -11.05
N PHE A 173 -0.89 -9.34 -9.86
CA PHE A 173 -1.72 -10.48 -9.50
C PHE A 173 -2.98 -10.60 -10.36
N MET A 174 -3.73 -9.50 -10.56
CA MET A 174 -4.93 -9.48 -11.40
C MET A 174 -4.64 -9.81 -12.87
N GLN A 175 -3.43 -9.49 -13.35
CA GLN A 175 -2.95 -9.90 -14.67
C GLN A 175 -2.49 -11.36 -14.75
N LYS A 176 -2.74 -12.15 -13.70
CA LYS A 176 -2.38 -13.58 -13.59
C LYS A 176 -0.89 -13.85 -13.81
N LYS A 177 -0.02 -12.85 -13.55
CA LYS A 177 1.43 -12.97 -13.70
C LYS A 177 2.09 -13.64 -12.50
N VAL A 178 1.44 -13.54 -11.33
CA VAL A 178 1.89 -14.15 -10.08
C VAL A 178 0.72 -14.80 -9.36
N THR A 179 1.00 -15.84 -8.59
CA THR A 179 0.03 -16.46 -7.66
C THR A 179 0.27 -15.99 -6.23
N ILE A 180 -0.75 -16.11 -5.38
CA ILE A 180 -0.64 -15.83 -3.93
C ILE A 180 0.52 -16.62 -3.30
N THR A 181 0.70 -17.87 -3.69
CA THR A 181 1.80 -18.72 -3.19
C THR A 181 3.17 -18.13 -3.54
N GLN A 182 3.35 -17.61 -4.75
CA GLN A 182 4.60 -16.93 -5.16
C GLN A 182 4.83 -15.62 -4.39
N LEU A 183 3.77 -14.88 -4.06
CA LEU A 183 3.87 -13.69 -3.21
C LEU A 183 4.29 -14.06 -1.77
N PHE A 184 3.80 -15.18 -1.22
CA PHE A 184 4.26 -15.64 0.09
C PHE A 184 5.75 -16.03 0.09
N TRP A 185 6.29 -16.54 -1.01
CA TRP A 185 7.74 -16.79 -1.12
C TRP A 185 8.57 -15.50 -1.02
N LEU A 186 8.03 -14.33 -1.39
CA LEU A 186 8.70 -13.03 -1.26
C LEU A 186 8.76 -12.51 0.19
N LEU A 187 7.94 -13.06 1.10
CA LEU A 187 7.92 -12.65 2.51
C LEU A 187 9.27 -12.90 3.19
N VAL A 188 9.93 -14.02 2.88
CA VAL A 188 11.23 -14.37 3.45
C VAL A 188 12.34 -13.39 3.03
N PRO A 189 12.61 -13.16 1.73
CA PRO A 189 13.65 -12.21 1.32
C PRO A 189 13.34 -10.77 1.72
N SER A 190 12.07 -10.34 1.69
CA SER A 190 11.69 -8.98 2.13
C SER A 190 11.90 -8.81 3.63
N PHE A 191 11.49 -9.79 4.44
CA PHE A 191 11.74 -9.79 5.88
C PHE A 191 13.23 -9.75 6.21
N LEU A 192 14.04 -10.58 5.54
CA LEU A 192 15.49 -10.60 5.73
C LEU A 192 16.12 -9.24 5.39
N ALA A 193 15.69 -8.59 4.31
CA ALA A 193 16.17 -7.25 3.96
C ALA A 193 15.87 -6.22 5.06
N VAL A 194 14.67 -6.26 5.64
CA VAL A 194 14.29 -5.39 6.77
C VAL A 194 15.13 -5.69 8.00
N MET A 195 15.40 -6.96 8.31
CA MET A 195 16.25 -7.33 9.44
C MET A 195 17.70 -6.90 9.25
N VAL A 196 18.25 -7.00 8.04
CA VAL A 196 19.58 -6.49 7.71
C VAL A 196 19.64 -4.98 7.91
N LEU A 197 18.67 -4.22 7.37
CA LEU A 197 18.62 -2.77 7.54
C LEU A 197 18.46 -2.37 9.01
N THR A 198 17.61 -3.09 9.76
CA THR A 198 17.46 -2.92 11.22
C THR A 198 18.79 -3.10 11.93
N GLY A 199 19.53 -4.17 11.59
CA GLY A 199 20.86 -4.45 12.12
C GLY A 199 21.82 -3.29 11.86
N LEU A 200 21.91 -2.83 10.61
CA LEU A 200 22.79 -1.72 10.21
C LEU A 200 22.44 -0.40 10.93
N LEU A 201 21.16 -0.03 10.98
CA LEU A 201 20.72 1.23 11.61
C LEU A 201 20.83 1.20 13.15
N SER A 202 20.82 0.00 13.74
CA SER A 202 21.00 -0.20 15.18
C SER A 202 22.45 0.00 15.67
N ILE A 203 23.43 0.02 14.75
CA ILE A 203 24.84 0.25 15.06
C ILE A 203 25.00 1.66 15.65
N GLY A 204 25.67 1.74 16.79
CA GLY A 204 25.88 3.00 17.53
C GLY A 204 24.64 3.52 18.28
N MET A 205 23.49 2.82 18.23
CA MET A 205 22.35 3.17 19.08
C MET A 205 22.54 2.66 20.50
N THR A 206 22.72 3.59 21.43
CA THR A 206 22.87 3.33 22.87
C THR A 206 21.85 4.13 23.66
N GLY A 207 21.36 3.58 24.77
CA GLY A 207 20.37 4.22 25.64
C GLY A 207 19.07 3.44 25.78
N LYS A 208 18.21 3.93 26.68
CA LYS A 208 16.89 3.38 26.98
C LYS A 208 15.83 4.46 26.83
N VAL A 209 14.66 4.06 26.33
CA VAL A 209 13.50 4.93 26.19
C VAL A 209 12.46 4.50 27.21
N LYS A 210 11.95 5.48 27.96
CA LYS A 210 10.76 5.32 28.80
C LYS A 210 9.55 5.73 27.99
N ILE A 211 8.73 4.74 27.65
CA ILE A 211 7.55 4.97 26.82
C ILE A 211 6.41 5.41 27.74
N ARG A 212 5.94 6.65 27.60
CA ARG A 212 4.69 7.08 28.23
C ARG A 212 3.55 6.47 27.44
N LYS A 213 2.86 5.50 28.03
CA LYS A 213 1.68 4.89 27.43
C LYS A 213 0.55 5.92 27.40
N THR A 214 0.09 6.29 26.22
CA THR A 214 -1.07 7.18 26.03
C THR A 214 -2.19 6.36 25.42
N THR A 215 -3.20 6.00 26.22
CA THR A 215 -4.37 5.26 25.74
C THR A 215 -5.40 6.23 25.19
N TYR A 216 -5.83 5.99 23.95
CA TYR A 216 -6.98 6.67 23.37
C TYR A 216 -8.27 5.97 23.80
N ALA A 217 -9.33 6.72 24.08
CA ALA A 217 -10.63 6.13 24.40
C ALA A 217 -11.20 5.43 23.16
N THR A 218 -11.39 4.11 23.25
CA THR A 218 -11.98 3.27 22.21
C THR A 218 -13.25 2.63 22.71
N ASN A 219 -14.26 2.53 21.86
CA ASN A 219 -15.52 1.86 22.15
C ASN A 219 -15.51 0.41 21.68
N THR A 220 -16.41 -0.41 22.21
CA THR A 220 -16.59 -1.82 21.79
C THR A 220 -16.83 -1.94 20.28
N ILE A 221 -17.59 -1.00 19.70
CA ILE A 221 -17.87 -0.94 18.26
C ILE A 221 -16.58 -0.85 17.43
N ASP A 222 -15.56 -0.15 17.93
CA ASP A 222 -14.30 0.02 17.18
C ASP A 222 -13.57 -1.33 17.04
N TYR A 223 -13.59 -2.18 18.07
CA TYR A 223 -13.03 -3.52 18.02
C TYR A 223 -13.85 -4.47 17.12
N VAL A 224 -15.18 -4.32 17.09
CA VAL A 224 -16.03 -5.07 16.16
C VAL A 224 -15.67 -4.73 14.72
N ILE A 225 -15.51 -3.44 14.40
CA ILE A 225 -15.09 -2.99 13.06
C ILE A 225 -13.71 -3.53 12.69
N ALA A 226 -12.75 -3.53 13.63
CA ALA A 226 -11.43 -4.13 13.41
C ALA A 226 -11.52 -5.65 13.14
N GLY A 227 -12.37 -6.36 13.87
CA GLY A 227 -12.62 -7.78 13.68
C GLY A 227 -13.25 -8.09 12.31
N ILE A 228 -14.23 -7.28 11.89
CA ILE A 228 -14.84 -7.37 10.55
C ILE A 228 -13.76 -7.18 9.49
N PHE A 229 -12.95 -6.12 9.59
CA PHE A 229 -11.89 -5.83 8.64
C PHE A 229 -10.89 -6.98 8.50
N LEU A 230 -10.40 -7.52 9.63
CA LEU A 230 -9.46 -8.65 9.61
C LEU A 230 -10.11 -9.90 8.99
N THR A 231 -11.38 -10.16 9.32
CA THR A 231 -12.14 -11.29 8.77
C THR A 231 -12.33 -11.15 7.26
N THR A 232 -12.62 -9.94 6.77
CA THR A 232 -12.69 -9.64 5.34
C THR A 232 -11.37 -9.95 4.66
N ILE A 233 -10.23 -9.44 5.16
CA ILE A 233 -8.90 -9.72 4.58
C ILE A 233 -8.62 -11.22 4.50
N ILE A 234 -8.84 -11.94 5.61
CA ILE A 234 -8.59 -13.38 5.67
C ILE A 234 -9.52 -14.12 4.69
N SER A 235 -10.79 -13.72 4.62
CA SER A 235 -11.77 -14.32 3.71
C SER A 235 -11.40 -14.07 2.25
N THR A 236 -11.00 -12.84 1.91
CA THR A 236 -10.48 -12.48 0.58
C THR A 236 -9.35 -13.42 0.17
N LEU A 237 -8.36 -13.61 1.03
CA LEU A 237 -7.21 -14.47 0.73
C LEU A 237 -7.62 -15.93 0.55
N ILE A 238 -8.41 -16.47 1.48
CA ILE A 238 -8.83 -17.88 1.45
C ILE A 238 -9.73 -18.16 0.24
N LEU A 239 -10.74 -17.34 0.01
CA LEU A 239 -11.68 -17.50 -1.09
C LEU A 239 -11.01 -17.30 -2.45
N ASN A 240 -10.01 -16.42 -2.53
CA ASN A 240 -9.21 -16.29 -3.74
C ASN A 240 -8.33 -17.52 -3.99
N VAL A 241 -7.63 -18.03 -2.97
CA VAL A 241 -6.79 -19.23 -3.13
C VAL A 241 -7.60 -20.46 -3.50
N LEU A 242 -8.75 -20.67 -2.84
CA LEU A 242 -9.55 -21.88 -3.03
C LEU A 242 -10.46 -21.84 -4.27
N TYR A 243 -11.00 -20.67 -4.60
CA TYR A 243 -12.06 -20.53 -5.62
C TYR A 243 -11.78 -19.45 -6.67
N ALA A 244 -10.61 -18.80 -6.64
CA ALA A 244 -10.27 -17.66 -7.51
C ALA A 244 -11.28 -16.51 -7.45
N ILE A 245 -11.98 -16.34 -6.32
CA ILE A 245 -12.94 -15.25 -6.11
C ILE A 245 -12.19 -13.91 -6.14
N PRO A 246 -12.63 -12.92 -6.95
CA PRO A 246 -12.05 -11.59 -6.97
C PRO A 246 -12.14 -10.90 -5.60
N PRO A 247 -11.07 -10.20 -5.16
CA PRO A 247 -11.04 -9.54 -3.85
C PRO A 247 -12.17 -8.55 -3.57
N MET A 248 -12.76 -7.95 -4.60
CA MET A 248 -13.84 -6.97 -4.45
C MET A 248 -15.18 -7.55 -3.99
N LEU A 249 -15.35 -8.89 -4.00
CA LEU A 249 -16.63 -9.56 -3.71
C LEU A 249 -16.76 -10.06 -2.27
N THR A 250 -15.73 -9.87 -1.44
CA THR A 250 -15.61 -10.40 -0.07
C THR A 250 -15.41 -9.28 0.93
#